data_AF-A0A847H7G5-F1
#
_entry.id   AF-A0A847H7G5-F1
#
_cell.length_a   1.000
_cell.length_b   1.000
_cell.length_c   1.000
_cell.angle_alpha   90.00
_cell.angle_beta   90.00
_cell.angle_gamma   90.00
#
_symmetry.space_group_name_H-M   'P 1'
#
loop_
_entity.id
_entity.type
_entity.pdbx_description
1 polymer ?
#
loop_
_entity_poly.entity_id
_entity_poly.type
_entity_poly.pdbx_seq_one_letter_code
_entity_poly.pdbx_strand_id
1 'polypeptide(L)'
;MMNTVVNDIHGILDSFGFYGISKSDFRRIIQKFQEKSTGIPVSPEYCKYVLDRAEKINKSNKLPIPYEYLAWKTVLSDVKPVSFSEIESKNAEWVDKKLIEESEVIYNFPDFNHWFFEDDDNERVKYALDNIIEHIVENKKSYIKNHSALEGYLEAELDKLLVDVFTPEIRGVFKYRLQNIAFLFDIDELRHFRNLTATLAWYADPENGLDVAKHPFFREIIKKTIIEGLIRYQHCVYTEEKQKTNPWYIKQLEKNKETISTQSKNEGIEEIIEILCS
;
A
#
# COMPACT_ATOMS: atom_id res chain seq x y z
N MET A 1 -23.63 2.93 -14.11
CA MET A 1 -22.96 2.57 -12.83
C MET A 1 -21.49 2.86 -13.01
N MET A 2 -20.83 3.38 -11.98
CA MET A 2 -19.43 3.81 -12.03
C MET A 2 -18.63 3.00 -11.02
N ASN A 3 -17.42 2.61 -11.41
CA ASN A 3 -16.38 2.18 -10.50
C ASN A 3 -15.21 3.17 -10.61
N THR A 4 -14.63 3.53 -9.48
CA THR A 4 -13.51 4.47 -9.43
C THR A 4 -12.47 3.94 -8.47
N VAL A 5 -11.23 3.91 -8.94
CA VAL A 5 -10.06 3.50 -8.15
C VAL A 5 -9.40 4.77 -7.62
N VAL A 6 -9.21 4.81 -6.30
CA VAL A 6 -8.58 5.94 -5.62
C VAL A 6 -7.37 5.44 -4.83
N ASN A 7 -6.36 6.29 -4.77
CA ASN A 7 -5.15 6.15 -3.97
C ASN A 7 -4.97 7.47 -3.21
N ASP A 8 -4.51 7.40 -1.98
CA ASP A 8 -4.42 8.57 -1.08
C ASP A 8 -3.07 9.29 -1.15
N ILE A 9 -2.14 8.81 -1.97
CA ILE A 9 -0.91 9.48 -2.41
C ILE A 9 -1.14 10.12 -3.79
N HIS A 10 -1.76 9.42 -4.73
CA HIS A 10 -1.88 9.85 -6.14
C HIS A 10 -3.27 10.39 -6.52
N GLY A 11 -4.28 10.21 -5.68
CA GLY A 11 -5.66 10.61 -5.96
C GLY A 11 -6.42 9.56 -6.78
N ILE A 12 -7.31 10.01 -7.66
CA ILE A 12 -8.08 9.16 -8.57
C ILE A 12 -7.12 8.60 -9.63
N LEU A 13 -6.98 7.27 -9.64
CA LEU A 13 -6.11 6.55 -10.57
C LEU A 13 -6.85 6.19 -11.86
N ASP A 14 -8.06 5.67 -11.73
CA ASP A 14 -8.87 5.21 -12.86
C ASP A 14 -10.35 5.29 -12.55
N SER A 15 -11.18 5.40 -13.59
CA SER A 15 -12.63 5.35 -13.47
C SER A 15 -13.24 4.76 -14.73
N PHE A 16 -14.19 3.87 -14.56
CA PHE A 16 -14.95 3.33 -15.68
C PHE A 16 -16.43 3.27 -15.36
N GLY A 17 -17.22 3.66 -16.35
CA GLY A 17 -18.66 3.58 -16.32
C GLY A 17 -19.15 2.54 -17.31
N PHE A 18 -20.12 1.74 -16.88
CA PHE A 18 -20.79 0.80 -17.78
C PHE A 18 -22.16 1.33 -18.17
N TYR A 19 -22.39 1.44 -19.47
CA TYR A 19 -23.69 1.70 -20.06
C TYR A 19 -24.38 0.37 -20.42
N GLY A 20 -25.68 0.26 -20.17
CA GLY A 20 -26.49 -0.89 -20.59
C GLY A 20 -26.28 -2.19 -19.81
N ILE A 21 -25.50 -2.20 -18.72
CA ILE A 21 -25.40 -3.38 -17.85
C ILE A 21 -26.40 -3.32 -16.70
N SER A 22 -26.92 -4.48 -16.30
CA SER A 22 -27.81 -4.59 -15.15
C SER A 22 -27.04 -4.40 -13.82
N LYS A 23 -27.74 -3.98 -12.76
CA LYS A 23 -27.16 -3.85 -11.41
C LYS A 23 -26.55 -5.17 -10.92
N SER A 24 -27.17 -6.29 -11.26
CA SER A 24 -26.65 -7.64 -10.94
C SER A 24 -25.36 -7.96 -11.69
N ASP A 25 -25.28 -7.62 -12.98
CA ASP A 25 -24.06 -7.85 -13.77
C ASP A 25 -22.91 -7.00 -13.26
N PHE A 26 -23.18 -5.72 -12.95
CA PHE A 26 -22.18 -4.85 -12.36
C PHE A 26 -21.66 -5.40 -11.03
N ARG A 27 -22.56 -5.81 -10.12
CA ARG A 27 -22.17 -6.42 -8.84
C ARG A 27 -21.30 -7.66 -9.04
N ARG A 28 -21.65 -8.54 -9.98
CA ARG A 28 -20.86 -9.73 -10.30
C ARG A 28 -19.47 -9.38 -10.84
N ILE A 29 -19.36 -8.33 -11.67
CA ILE A 29 -18.08 -7.85 -12.18
C ILE A 29 -17.22 -7.34 -11.02
N ILE A 30 -17.77 -6.45 -10.18
CA ILE A 30 -17.06 -5.89 -9.03
C ILE A 30 -16.63 -6.97 -8.05
N GLN A 31 -17.50 -7.93 -7.73
CA GLN A 31 -17.19 -9.04 -6.83
C GLN A 31 -16.03 -9.91 -7.34
N LYS A 32 -15.88 -10.06 -8.66
CA LYS A 32 -14.71 -10.76 -9.23
C LYS A 32 -13.42 -9.95 -9.10
N PHE A 33 -13.48 -8.64 -9.29
CA PHE A 33 -12.31 -7.77 -9.10
C PHE A 33 -11.88 -7.68 -7.64
N GLN A 34 -12.83 -7.83 -6.70
CA GLN A 34 -12.63 -7.67 -5.27
C GLN A 34 -12.76 -9.01 -4.51
N GLU A 35 -12.56 -10.15 -5.16
CA GLU A 35 -12.81 -11.48 -4.55
C GLU A 35 -12.00 -11.71 -3.26
N LYS A 36 -10.87 -11.01 -3.11
CA LYS A 36 -9.97 -11.08 -1.96
C LYS A 36 -10.10 -9.92 -0.98
N SER A 37 -11.02 -8.98 -1.20
CA SER A 37 -11.15 -7.74 -0.42
C SER A 37 -12.52 -7.61 0.21
N THR A 38 -12.60 -7.00 1.39
CA THR A 38 -13.88 -6.74 2.07
C THR A 38 -14.65 -5.65 1.34
N GLY A 39 -15.88 -5.96 0.93
CA GLY A 39 -16.79 -5.01 0.27
C GLY A 39 -17.81 -4.44 1.24
N ILE A 40 -17.66 -3.18 1.65
CA ILE A 40 -18.54 -2.54 2.62
C ILE A 40 -19.52 -1.59 1.91
N PRO A 41 -20.85 -1.78 2.02
CA PRO A 41 -21.82 -0.87 1.45
C PRO A 41 -21.86 0.43 2.25
N VAL A 42 -21.50 1.54 1.61
CA VAL A 42 -21.44 2.87 2.25
C VAL A 42 -22.45 3.84 1.63
N SER A 43 -22.69 4.96 2.32
CA SER A 43 -23.61 5.98 1.83
C SER A 43 -23.02 6.80 0.66
N PRO A 44 -23.87 7.36 -0.24
CA PRO A 44 -23.40 8.24 -1.30
C PRO A 44 -22.62 9.46 -0.80
N GLU A 45 -22.97 9.99 0.39
CA GLU A 45 -22.30 11.13 1.02
C GLU A 45 -20.87 10.80 1.41
N TYR A 46 -20.62 9.59 1.93
CA TYR A 46 -19.28 9.12 2.23
C TYR A 46 -18.48 8.86 0.94
N CYS A 47 -19.09 8.23 -0.08
CA CYS A 47 -18.45 8.07 -1.38
C CYS A 47 -18.02 9.42 -1.97
N LYS A 48 -18.90 10.43 -1.92
CA LYS A 48 -18.59 11.77 -2.43
C LYS A 48 -17.45 12.42 -1.63
N TYR A 49 -17.42 12.25 -0.32
CA TYR A 49 -16.32 12.72 0.52
C TYR A 49 -14.96 12.12 0.09
N VAL A 50 -14.90 10.80 -0.13
CA VAL A 50 -13.67 10.11 -0.58
C VAL A 50 -13.23 10.62 -1.96
N LEU A 51 -14.17 10.73 -2.90
CA LEU A 51 -13.90 11.20 -4.26
C LEU A 51 -13.44 12.67 -4.30
N ASP A 52 -14.11 13.55 -3.54
CA ASP A 52 -13.74 14.98 -3.45
C ASP A 52 -12.32 15.14 -2.88
N ARG A 53 -11.92 14.30 -1.93
CA ARG A 53 -10.54 14.29 -1.41
C ARG A 53 -9.55 13.76 -2.44
N ALA A 54 -9.84 12.62 -3.07
CA ALA A 54 -8.97 12.04 -4.10
C ALA A 54 -8.72 13.04 -5.24
N GLU A 55 -9.75 13.75 -5.68
CA GLU A 55 -9.62 14.80 -6.70
C GLU A 55 -8.75 15.98 -6.24
N LYS A 56 -8.79 16.37 -4.96
CA LYS A 56 -7.88 17.38 -4.41
C LYS A 56 -6.43 16.91 -4.46
N ILE A 57 -6.18 15.62 -4.22
CA ILE A 57 -4.84 15.01 -4.31
C ILE A 57 -4.33 15.03 -5.75
N ASN A 58 -5.16 14.66 -6.75
CA ASN A 58 -4.76 14.81 -8.15
C ASN A 58 -4.34 16.26 -8.46
N LYS A 59 -5.13 17.24 -7.99
CA LYS A 59 -4.85 18.67 -8.22
C LYS A 59 -3.58 19.16 -7.53
N SER A 60 -3.35 18.78 -6.27
CA SER A 60 -2.13 19.18 -5.54
C SER A 60 -0.88 18.61 -6.21
N ASN A 61 -0.98 17.37 -6.71
CA ASN A 61 0.15 16.66 -7.31
C ASN A 61 0.28 16.94 -8.82
N LYS A 62 -0.62 17.75 -9.39
CA LYS A 62 -0.70 18.02 -10.84
C LYS A 62 -0.83 16.75 -11.68
N LEU A 63 -1.48 15.73 -11.14
CA LEU A 63 -1.78 14.48 -11.82
C LEU A 63 -3.08 14.61 -12.62
N PRO A 64 -3.17 13.97 -13.80
CA PRO A 64 -4.39 14.00 -14.60
C PRO A 64 -5.54 13.32 -13.85
N ILE A 65 -6.76 13.79 -14.12
CA ILE A 65 -7.99 13.17 -13.63
C ILE A 65 -8.61 12.39 -14.79
N PRO A 66 -8.99 11.11 -14.61
CA PRO A 66 -9.63 10.31 -15.66
C PRO A 66 -10.87 11.00 -16.25
N TYR A 67 -10.99 10.98 -17.58
CA TYR A 67 -12.08 11.65 -18.30
C TYR A 67 -13.45 11.08 -17.89
N GLU A 68 -13.53 9.77 -17.74
CA GLU A 68 -14.72 9.04 -17.33
C GLU A 68 -15.22 9.54 -15.97
N TYR A 69 -14.31 9.72 -15.00
CA TYR A 69 -14.69 10.28 -13.71
C TYR A 69 -15.30 11.67 -13.87
N LEU A 70 -14.73 12.55 -14.70
CA LEU A 70 -15.29 13.88 -14.96
C LEU A 70 -16.69 13.82 -15.57
N ALA A 71 -16.92 12.90 -16.49
CA ALA A 71 -18.24 12.69 -17.10
C ALA A 71 -19.27 12.23 -16.06
N TRP A 72 -18.90 11.27 -15.21
CA TRP A 72 -19.79 10.66 -14.21
C TRP A 72 -19.92 11.46 -12.92
N LYS A 73 -19.00 12.36 -12.60
CA LYS A 73 -19.03 13.20 -11.39
C LYS A 73 -20.33 13.98 -11.26
N THR A 74 -20.94 14.36 -12.39
CA THR A 74 -22.23 15.07 -12.44
C THR A 74 -23.36 14.28 -11.78
N VAL A 75 -23.29 12.95 -11.74
CA VAL A 75 -24.27 12.07 -11.08
C VAL A 75 -24.28 12.25 -9.56
N LEU A 76 -23.18 12.71 -8.97
CA LEU A 76 -23.07 12.98 -7.53
C LEU A 76 -23.23 14.47 -7.20
N SER A 77 -23.69 15.30 -8.15
CA SER A 77 -23.69 16.76 -8.01
C SER A 77 -24.56 17.27 -6.86
N ASP A 78 -25.70 16.63 -6.62
CA ASP A 78 -26.71 16.95 -5.60
C ASP A 78 -26.42 16.35 -4.22
N VAL A 79 -25.61 15.31 -4.14
CA VAL A 79 -25.20 14.67 -2.87
C VAL A 79 -24.34 15.66 -2.05
N LYS A 80 -24.59 15.81 -0.76
CA LYS A 80 -23.71 16.61 0.12
C LYS A 80 -22.69 15.68 0.78
N PRO A 81 -21.37 15.90 0.64
CA PRO A 81 -20.38 14.99 1.22
C PRO A 81 -20.43 15.05 2.74
N VAL A 82 -20.11 13.93 3.40
CA VAL A 82 -19.80 13.92 4.83
C VAL A 82 -18.62 14.86 5.08
N SER A 83 -18.67 15.64 6.15
CA SER A 83 -17.57 16.55 6.48
C SER A 83 -16.37 15.79 7.08
N PHE A 84 -15.15 16.24 6.78
CA PHE A 84 -13.94 15.67 7.39
C PHE A 84 -13.99 15.74 8.93
N SER A 85 -14.43 16.88 9.47
CA SER A 85 -14.57 17.10 10.91
C SER A 85 -15.55 16.13 11.57
N GLU A 86 -16.58 15.67 10.86
CA GLU A 86 -17.51 14.68 11.41
C GLU A 86 -16.83 13.31 11.57
N ILE A 87 -16.05 12.87 10.57
CA ILE A 87 -15.31 11.61 10.64
C ILE A 87 -14.24 11.68 11.74
N GLU A 88 -13.53 12.80 11.83
CA GLU A 88 -12.53 13.03 12.88
C GLU A 88 -13.16 13.06 14.28
N SER A 89 -14.30 13.75 14.46
CA SER A 89 -15.04 13.79 15.72
C SER A 89 -15.49 12.40 16.15
N LYS A 90 -16.10 11.62 15.25
CA LYS A 90 -16.51 10.24 15.53
C LYS A 90 -15.32 9.36 15.93
N ASN A 91 -14.21 9.48 15.20
CA ASN A 91 -12.99 8.75 15.54
C ASN A 91 -12.51 9.10 16.95
N ALA A 92 -12.51 10.38 17.32
CA ALA A 92 -12.10 10.82 18.65
C ALA A 92 -12.97 10.22 19.78
N GLU A 93 -14.26 9.99 19.54
CA GLU A 93 -15.18 9.33 20.48
C GLU A 93 -14.87 7.83 20.67
N TRP A 94 -14.22 7.18 19.70
CA TRP A 94 -13.91 5.75 19.71
C TRP A 94 -12.51 5.42 20.23
N VAL A 95 -11.66 6.42 20.42
CA VAL A 95 -10.30 6.24 20.94
C VAL A 95 -10.35 5.72 22.38
N ASP A 96 -9.70 4.59 22.62
CA ASP A 96 -9.39 4.11 23.96
C ASP A 96 -7.89 3.78 24.03
N LYS A 97 -7.13 4.67 24.69
CA LYS A 97 -5.67 4.56 24.80
C LYS A 97 -5.21 3.27 25.48
N LYS A 98 -6.08 2.58 26.23
CA LYS A 98 -5.76 1.28 26.85
C LYS A 98 -5.64 0.17 25.81
N LEU A 99 -6.23 0.35 24.64
CA LEU A 99 -6.21 -0.61 23.54
C LEU A 99 -4.97 -0.45 22.65
N ILE A 100 -4.00 0.40 23.01
CA ILE A 100 -2.84 0.63 22.13
C ILE A 100 -2.01 -0.63 21.94
N GLU A 101 -1.71 -1.36 23.02
CA GLU A 101 -0.95 -2.61 22.94
C GLU A 101 -1.72 -3.67 22.15
N GLU A 102 -3.04 -3.76 22.36
CA GLU A 102 -3.89 -4.69 21.63
C GLU A 102 -4.03 -4.32 20.14
N SER A 103 -3.82 -3.06 19.76
CA SER A 103 -3.99 -2.61 18.38
C SER A 103 -3.00 -3.22 17.39
N GLU A 104 -1.98 -3.93 17.85
CA GLU A 104 -1.11 -4.76 17.00
C GLU A 104 -1.90 -5.82 16.21
N VAL A 105 -3.00 -6.34 16.76
CA VAL A 105 -3.79 -7.41 16.13
C VAL A 105 -4.46 -6.95 14.83
N ILE A 106 -4.61 -5.63 14.64
CA ILE A 106 -5.21 -5.05 13.44
C ILE A 106 -4.44 -5.46 12.20
N TYR A 107 -3.11 -5.58 12.28
CA TYR A 107 -2.30 -5.96 11.14
C TYR A 107 -2.67 -7.34 10.56
N ASN A 108 -3.18 -8.25 11.41
CA ASN A 108 -3.64 -9.57 10.99
C ASN A 108 -5.00 -9.55 10.29
N PHE A 109 -5.70 -8.41 10.29
CA PHE A 109 -6.99 -8.28 9.64
C PHE A 109 -6.78 -8.23 8.11
N PRO A 110 -7.54 -9.00 7.30
CA PRO A 110 -7.26 -9.18 5.87
C PRO A 110 -7.10 -7.90 5.05
N ASP A 111 -7.84 -6.84 5.40
CA ASP A 111 -7.79 -5.56 4.68
C ASP A 111 -6.44 -4.83 4.82
N PHE A 112 -5.61 -5.20 5.81
CA PHE A 112 -4.25 -4.67 5.98
C PHE A 112 -3.20 -5.50 5.24
N ASN A 113 -3.57 -6.61 4.61
CA ASN A 113 -2.62 -7.43 3.84
C ASN A 113 -1.99 -6.70 2.66
N HIS A 114 -2.59 -5.61 2.19
CA HIS A 114 -2.04 -4.81 1.09
C HIS A 114 -1.42 -3.49 1.59
N TRP A 115 -1.18 -3.38 2.90
CA TRP A 115 -0.54 -2.22 3.49
C TRP A 115 0.97 -2.42 3.56
N PHE A 116 1.65 -1.93 2.54
CA PHE A 116 3.09 -1.78 2.44
C PHE A 116 3.38 -0.63 1.48
N PHE A 117 4.64 -0.19 1.40
CA PHE A 117 5.04 0.82 0.42
C PHE A 117 5.48 0.16 -0.88
N GLU A 118 5.03 0.72 -2.00
CA GLU A 118 5.53 0.42 -3.33
C GLU A 118 6.77 1.28 -3.67
N ASP A 119 7.52 0.87 -4.70
CA ASP A 119 8.80 1.51 -5.06
C ASP A 119 8.60 2.95 -5.58
N ASP A 120 7.40 3.30 -6.01
CA ASP A 120 7.01 4.62 -6.52
C ASP A 120 6.26 5.48 -5.49
N ASP A 121 5.90 4.93 -4.32
CA ASP A 121 5.23 5.68 -3.25
C ASP A 121 6.17 6.72 -2.61
N ASN A 122 7.46 6.40 -2.46
CA ASN A 122 8.43 7.25 -1.77
C ASN A 122 9.86 6.96 -2.21
N GLU A 123 10.59 8.00 -2.66
CA GLU A 123 11.99 7.89 -3.10
C GLU A 123 12.92 7.30 -2.03
N ARG A 124 12.66 7.58 -0.73
CA ARG A 124 13.44 7.02 0.38
C ARG A 124 13.24 5.52 0.54
N VAL A 125 11.99 5.06 0.38
CA VAL A 125 11.67 3.62 0.41
C VAL A 125 12.42 2.93 -0.72
N LYS A 126 12.32 3.46 -1.94
CA LYS A 126 13.02 2.90 -3.09
C LYS A 126 14.52 2.79 -2.87
N TYR A 127 15.15 3.90 -2.46
CA TYR A 127 16.59 3.93 -2.22
C TYR A 127 17.01 2.92 -1.15
N ALA A 128 16.25 2.80 -0.06
CA ALA A 128 16.53 1.81 0.98
C ALA A 128 16.37 0.38 0.47
N LEU A 129 15.31 0.08 -0.28
CA LEU A 129 15.08 -1.24 -0.87
C LEU A 129 16.21 -1.63 -1.82
N ASP A 130 16.64 -0.73 -2.70
CA ASP A 130 17.75 -0.98 -3.64
C ASP A 130 19.04 -1.36 -2.88
N ASN A 131 19.37 -0.63 -1.81
CA ASN A 131 20.56 -0.93 -0.98
C ASN A 131 20.43 -2.27 -0.23
N ILE A 132 19.24 -2.56 0.31
CA ILE A 132 18.96 -3.83 1.02
C ILE A 132 19.13 -5.00 0.06
N ILE A 133 18.54 -4.89 -1.14
CA ILE A 133 18.63 -5.91 -2.18
C ILE A 133 20.08 -6.13 -2.60
N GLU A 134 20.82 -5.06 -2.90
CA GLU A 134 22.24 -5.16 -3.28
C GLU A 134 23.06 -5.87 -2.20
N HIS A 135 22.88 -5.48 -0.93
CA HIS A 135 23.60 -6.09 0.19
C HIS A 135 23.27 -7.58 0.36
N ILE A 136 22.00 -7.95 0.23
CA ILE A 136 21.54 -9.34 0.33
C ILE A 136 22.12 -10.18 -0.82
N VAL A 137 22.11 -9.66 -2.05
CA VAL A 137 22.68 -10.35 -3.22
C VAL A 137 24.17 -10.59 -3.02
N GLU A 138 24.92 -9.58 -2.57
CA GLU A 138 26.37 -9.70 -2.34
C GLU A 138 26.71 -10.73 -1.24
N ASN A 139 25.87 -10.84 -0.21
CA ASN A 139 26.10 -11.68 0.97
C ASN A 139 25.26 -12.95 1.00
N LYS A 140 24.52 -13.27 -0.07
CA LYS A 140 23.55 -14.38 -0.17
C LYS A 140 24.06 -15.68 0.45
N LYS A 141 25.24 -16.14 0.02
CA LYS A 141 25.85 -17.40 0.48
C LYS A 141 26.16 -17.43 1.97
N SER A 142 26.45 -16.27 2.56
CA SER A 142 26.68 -16.12 4.00
C SER A 142 25.36 -16.21 4.76
N TYR A 143 24.33 -15.49 4.29
CA TYR A 143 23.02 -15.46 4.92
C TYR A 143 22.29 -16.80 4.90
N ILE A 144 22.39 -17.57 3.81
CA ILE A 144 21.84 -18.94 3.74
C ILE A 144 22.46 -19.86 4.81
N LYS A 145 23.72 -19.61 5.20
CA LYS A 145 24.40 -20.41 6.24
C LYS A 145 24.15 -19.89 7.65
N ASN A 146 23.80 -18.62 7.79
CA ASN A 146 23.63 -17.95 9.07
C ASN A 146 22.39 -17.05 9.04
N HIS A 147 21.22 -17.65 9.31
CA HIS A 147 19.94 -16.95 9.30
C HIS A 147 19.88 -15.84 10.36
N SER A 148 20.50 -16.04 11.53
CA SER A 148 20.53 -15.03 12.59
C SER A 148 21.27 -13.75 12.17
N ALA A 149 22.29 -13.86 11.31
CA ALA A 149 22.96 -12.68 10.76
C ALA A 149 22.09 -11.92 9.75
N LEU A 150 21.24 -12.63 8.99
CA LEU A 150 20.27 -12.02 8.09
C LEU A 150 19.19 -11.28 8.89
N GLU A 151 18.61 -11.94 9.89
CA GLU A 151 17.61 -11.35 10.79
C GLU A 151 18.16 -10.09 11.45
N GLY A 152 19.36 -10.17 12.05
CA GLY A 152 19.99 -9.01 12.69
C GLY A 152 20.26 -7.84 11.74
N TYR A 153 20.62 -8.12 10.48
CA TYR A 153 20.78 -7.09 9.46
C TYR A 153 19.42 -6.45 9.11
N LEU A 154 18.40 -7.26 8.84
CA LEU A 154 17.08 -6.77 8.47
C LEU A 154 16.41 -5.97 9.60
N GLU A 155 16.54 -6.40 10.85
CA GLU A 155 16.03 -5.65 12.00
C GLU A 155 16.69 -4.28 12.10
N ALA A 156 18.01 -4.18 11.84
CA ALA A 156 18.71 -2.91 11.83
C ALA A 156 18.31 -1.98 10.67
N GLU A 157 18.09 -2.53 9.48
CA GLU A 157 17.59 -1.74 8.33
C GLU A 157 16.13 -1.32 8.51
N LEU A 158 15.32 -2.18 9.12
CA LEU A 158 13.94 -1.89 9.43
C LEU A 158 13.82 -0.71 10.42
N ASP A 159 14.65 -0.67 11.47
CA ASP A 159 14.66 0.44 12.43
C ASP A 159 15.03 1.77 11.76
N LYS A 160 16.00 1.77 10.85
CA LYS A 160 16.37 2.96 10.06
C LYS A 160 15.21 3.41 9.18
N LEU A 161 14.63 2.46 8.45
CA LEU A 161 13.58 2.75 7.47
C LEU A 161 12.30 3.28 8.14
N LEU A 162 11.95 2.78 9.33
CA LEU A 162 10.85 3.31 10.13
C LEU A 162 11.01 4.80 10.42
N VAL A 163 12.21 5.22 10.85
CA VAL A 163 12.50 6.63 11.17
C VAL A 163 12.49 7.51 9.92
N ASP A 164 13.05 7.01 8.81
CA ASP A 164 13.20 7.78 7.59
C ASP A 164 11.90 7.96 6.81
N VAL A 165 11.00 6.97 6.88
CA VAL A 165 9.75 6.92 6.10
C VAL A 165 8.59 7.57 6.83
N PHE A 166 8.43 7.35 8.14
CA PHE A 166 7.29 7.88 8.90
C PHE A 166 7.48 9.35 9.31
N THR A 167 7.68 10.20 8.31
CA THR A 167 7.66 11.67 8.47
C THR A 167 6.27 12.15 8.89
N PRO A 168 6.12 13.40 9.39
CA PRO A 168 4.82 13.97 9.73
C PRO A 168 3.79 13.87 8.59
N GLU A 169 4.22 14.01 7.33
CA GLU A 169 3.36 13.90 6.15
C GLU A 169 2.82 12.47 5.99
N ILE A 170 3.70 11.47 5.99
CA ILE A 170 3.32 10.05 5.85
C ILE A 170 2.45 9.60 7.03
N ARG A 171 2.80 10.05 8.25
CA ARG A 171 1.98 9.83 9.44
C ARG A 171 0.58 10.42 9.30
N GLY A 172 0.45 11.60 8.70
CA GLY A 172 -0.84 12.21 8.37
C GLY A 172 -1.66 11.36 7.38
N VAL A 173 -1.01 10.75 6.39
CA VAL A 173 -1.65 9.80 5.46
C VAL A 173 -2.15 8.56 6.22
N PHE A 174 -1.31 7.96 7.07
CA PHE A 174 -1.72 6.79 7.86
C PHE A 174 -2.82 7.10 8.87
N LYS A 175 -2.76 8.24 9.58
CA LYS A 175 -3.86 8.74 10.43
C LYS A 175 -5.16 8.74 9.62
N TYR A 176 -5.13 9.34 8.43
CA TYR A 176 -6.29 9.40 7.56
C TYR A 176 -6.80 8.01 7.15
N ARG A 177 -5.93 7.12 6.65
CA ARG A 177 -6.30 5.75 6.26
C ARG A 177 -7.00 5.02 7.41
N LEU A 178 -6.39 5.07 8.59
CA LEU A 178 -6.89 4.42 9.79
C LEU A 178 -8.24 5.01 10.24
N GLN A 179 -8.42 6.33 10.18
CA GLN A 179 -9.71 6.96 10.49
C GLN A 179 -10.84 6.51 9.56
N ASN A 180 -10.54 6.32 8.27
CA ASN A 180 -11.52 5.81 7.30
C ASN A 180 -11.82 4.33 7.56
N ILE A 181 -10.81 3.50 7.85
CA ILE A 181 -11.05 2.10 8.21
C ILE A 181 -11.90 2.00 9.48
N ALA A 182 -11.61 2.79 10.52
CA ALA A 182 -12.43 2.81 11.72
C ALA A 182 -13.89 3.16 11.38
N PHE A 183 -14.10 4.16 10.52
CA PHE A 183 -15.45 4.51 10.06
C PHE A 183 -16.13 3.37 9.27
N LEU A 184 -15.38 2.64 8.45
CA LEU A 184 -15.89 1.47 7.72
C LEU A 184 -16.24 0.31 8.68
N PHE A 185 -15.42 0.07 9.70
CA PHE A 185 -15.71 -0.92 10.75
C PHE A 185 -16.91 -0.54 11.60
N ASP A 186 -17.20 0.75 11.77
CA ASP A 186 -18.44 1.21 12.41
C ASP A 186 -19.68 0.81 11.60
N ILE A 187 -19.62 0.98 10.27
CA ILE A 187 -20.70 0.60 9.34
C ILE A 187 -20.95 -0.91 9.35
N ASP A 188 -19.88 -1.71 9.42
CA ASP A 188 -19.96 -3.18 9.46
C ASP A 188 -20.19 -3.74 10.90
N GLU A 189 -20.47 -2.86 11.86
CA GLU A 189 -20.73 -3.18 13.28
C GLU A 189 -19.57 -3.87 14.02
N LEU A 190 -18.35 -3.79 13.49
CA LEU A 190 -17.10 -4.33 14.07
C LEU A 190 -16.52 -3.41 15.15
N ARG A 191 -17.29 -3.17 16.22
CA ARG A 191 -16.99 -2.14 17.24
C ARG A 191 -15.61 -2.27 17.91
N HIS A 192 -15.15 -3.49 18.17
CA HIS A 192 -13.84 -3.72 18.78
C HIS A 192 -12.71 -3.28 17.85
N PHE A 193 -12.71 -3.76 16.61
CA PHE A 193 -11.75 -3.37 15.58
C PHE A 193 -11.83 -1.87 15.26
N ARG A 194 -13.03 -1.30 15.21
CA ARG A 194 -13.23 0.16 15.09
C ARG A 194 -12.45 0.92 16.17
N ASN A 195 -12.61 0.55 17.45
CA ASN A 195 -11.94 1.24 18.56
C ASN A 195 -10.42 1.05 18.51
N LEU A 196 -9.95 -0.16 18.18
CA LEU A 196 -8.53 -0.44 17.98
C LEU A 196 -7.95 0.45 16.87
N THR A 197 -8.61 0.50 15.70
CA THR A 197 -8.15 1.30 14.56
C THR A 197 -8.22 2.81 14.82
N ALA A 198 -9.27 3.29 15.49
CA ALA A 198 -9.36 4.70 15.90
C ALA A 198 -8.22 5.06 16.87
N THR A 199 -7.91 4.18 17.82
CA THR A 199 -6.79 4.36 18.77
C THR A 199 -5.45 4.38 18.05
N LEU A 200 -5.25 3.50 17.08
CA LEU A 200 -4.05 3.48 16.25
C LEU A 200 -3.94 4.72 15.36
N ALA A 201 -5.07 5.25 14.85
CA ALA A 201 -5.10 6.51 14.11
C ALA A 201 -4.67 7.69 14.98
N TRP A 202 -5.15 7.73 16.23
CA TRP A 202 -4.69 8.70 17.23
C TRP A 202 -3.19 8.55 17.50
N TYR A 203 -2.69 7.31 17.63
CA TYR A 203 -1.27 7.06 17.83
C TYR A 203 -0.39 7.52 16.64
N ALA A 204 -0.89 7.34 15.42
CA ALA A 204 -0.23 7.76 14.18
C ALA A 204 -0.10 9.28 14.07
N ASP A 205 -1.00 10.04 14.70
CA ASP A 205 -1.09 11.50 14.59
C ASP A 205 0.25 12.17 14.93
N PRO A 206 0.83 12.97 14.01
CA PRO A 206 2.05 13.74 14.27
C PRO A 206 1.94 14.67 15.49
N GLU A 207 0.76 15.20 15.78
CA GLU A 207 0.55 16.18 16.84
C GLU A 207 0.70 15.57 18.25
N ASN A 208 0.54 14.25 18.38
CA ASN A 208 0.66 13.57 19.67
C ASN A 208 2.11 13.31 20.09
N GLY A 209 3.10 13.53 19.21
CA GLY A 209 4.53 13.38 19.54
C GLY A 209 4.95 11.93 19.87
N LEU A 210 4.12 10.95 19.53
CA LEU A 210 4.39 9.53 19.76
C LEU A 210 5.36 8.98 18.73
N ASP A 211 6.17 8.02 19.16
CA ASP A 211 7.19 7.37 18.35
C ASP A 211 6.59 6.14 17.65
N VAL A 212 6.14 6.34 16.40
CA VAL A 212 5.49 5.30 15.60
C VAL A 212 6.39 4.10 15.30
N ALA A 213 7.71 4.28 15.35
CA ALA A 213 8.66 3.20 15.13
C ALA A 213 8.60 2.12 16.22
N LYS A 214 8.09 2.46 17.42
CA LYS A 214 7.96 1.52 18.54
C LYS A 214 6.73 0.63 18.46
N HIS A 215 5.76 0.96 17.61
CA HIS A 215 4.50 0.23 17.60
C HIS A 215 4.55 -0.93 16.58
N PRO A 216 4.18 -2.16 16.99
CA PRO A 216 4.29 -3.36 16.15
C PRO A 216 3.62 -3.23 14.78
N PHE A 217 2.44 -2.59 14.72
CA PHE A 217 1.73 -2.35 13.45
C PHE A 217 2.59 -1.67 12.37
N PHE A 218 3.29 -0.58 12.70
CA PHE A 218 4.11 0.13 11.69
C PHE A 218 5.39 -0.65 11.37
N ARG A 219 5.94 -1.35 12.36
CA ARG A 219 7.06 -2.27 12.17
C ARG A 219 6.72 -3.33 11.13
N GLU A 220 5.56 -3.95 11.25
CA GLU A 220 5.09 -4.99 10.33
C GLU A 220 4.84 -4.45 8.91
N ILE A 221 4.33 -3.22 8.76
CA ILE A 221 4.20 -2.58 7.44
C ILE A 221 5.56 -2.43 6.75
N ILE A 222 6.58 -1.97 7.47
CA ILE A 222 7.94 -1.82 6.91
C ILE A 222 8.58 -3.18 6.63
N LYS A 223 8.42 -4.14 7.53
CA LYS A 223 8.87 -5.52 7.31
C LYS A 223 8.28 -6.09 6.02
N LYS A 224 6.98 -5.92 5.83
CA LYS A 224 6.28 -6.34 4.62
C LYS A 224 6.77 -5.60 3.38
N THR A 225 7.01 -4.29 3.50
CA THR A 225 7.60 -3.48 2.43
C THR A 225 8.92 -4.06 1.93
N ILE A 226 9.80 -4.47 2.85
CA ILE A 226 11.07 -5.10 2.51
C ILE A 226 10.84 -6.45 1.82
N ILE A 227 9.99 -7.32 2.39
CA ILE A 227 9.72 -8.65 1.83
C ILE A 227 9.12 -8.56 0.43
N GLU A 228 8.11 -7.69 0.22
CA GLU A 228 7.51 -7.46 -1.09
C GLU A 228 8.52 -6.89 -2.09
N GLY A 229 9.42 -6.00 -1.66
CA GLY A 229 10.53 -5.51 -2.47
C GLY A 229 11.45 -6.64 -2.95
N LEU A 230 11.82 -7.58 -2.07
CA LEU A 230 12.61 -8.75 -2.42
C LEU A 230 11.88 -9.68 -3.40
N ILE A 231 10.58 -9.90 -3.20
CA ILE A 231 9.73 -10.68 -4.12
C ILE A 231 9.67 -10.02 -5.50
N ARG A 232 9.49 -8.70 -5.57
CA ARG A 232 9.51 -7.95 -6.83
C ARG A 232 10.85 -8.09 -7.55
N TYR A 233 11.95 -7.93 -6.85
CA TYR A 233 13.29 -8.13 -7.41
C TYR A 233 13.44 -9.54 -8.01
N GLN A 234 13.06 -10.57 -7.25
CA GLN A 234 13.12 -11.95 -7.70
C GLN A 234 12.27 -12.18 -8.97
N HIS A 235 11.07 -11.59 -9.01
CA HIS A 235 10.22 -11.67 -10.20
C HIS A 235 10.86 -10.98 -11.42
N CYS A 236 11.54 -9.84 -11.23
CA CYS A 236 12.29 -9.16 -12.28
C CYS A 236 13.43 -10.03 -12.82
N VAL A 237 14.26 -10.61 -11.94
CA VAL A 237 15.34 -11.53 -12.33
C VAL A 237 14.80 -12.69 -13.16
N TYR A 238 13.75 -13.36 -12.66
CA TYR A 238 13.10 -14.47 -13.37
C TYR A 238 12.55 -14.07 -14.75
N THR A 239 11.94 -12.88 -14.85
CA THR A 239 11.38 -12.39 -16.10
C THR A 239 12.47 -12.08 -17.12
N GLU A 240 13.58 -11.49 -16.68
CA GLU A 240 14.74 -11.23 -17.55
C GLU A 240 15.38 -12.52 -18.07
N GLU A 241 15.52 -13.54 -17.23
CA GLU A 241 16.02 -14.86 -17.64
C GLU A 241 15.10 -15.51 -18.69
N LYS A 242 13.78 -15.42 -18.51
CA LYS A 242 12.82 -15.86 -19.53
C LYS A 242 12.90 -15.06 -20.82
N GLN A 243 13.13 -13.75 -20.75
CA GLN A 243 13.29 -12.93 -21.95
C GLN A 243 14.57 -13.28 -22.71
N LYS A 244 15.67 -13.59 -22.01
CA LYS A 244 16.93 -14.07 -22.64
C LYS A 244 16.75 -15.37 -23.42
N THR A 245 15.78 -16.21 -23.07
CA THR A 245 15.47 -17.47 -23.79
C THR A 245 14.42 -17.30 -24.90
N ASN A 246 13.83 -16.11 -25.06
CA ASN A 246 12.84 -15.84 -26.10
C ASN A 246 13.50 -15.69 -27.48
N PRO A 247 13.14 -16.52 -28.50
CA PRO A 247 13.72 -16.46 -29.85
C PRO A 247 13.63 -15.08 -30.51
N TRP A 248 12.61 -14.29 -30.21
CA TRP A 248 12.45 -12.94 -30.75
C TRP A 248 13.47 -11.96 -30.17
N TYR A 249 13.76 -12.06 -28.86
CA TYR A 249 14.73 -11.22 -28.16
C TYR A 249 16.17 -11.56 -28.55
N ILE A 250 16.48 -12.86 -28.70
CA ILE A 250 17.77 -13.34 -29.22
C ILE A 250 18.04 -12.75 -30.62
N LYS A 251 17.04 -12.74 -31.49
CA LYS A 251 17.13 -12.17 -32.85
C LYS A 251 17.31 -10.65 -32.87
N GLN A 252 16.89 -9.94 -31.82
CA GLN A 252 17.14 -8.51 -31.64
C GLN A 252 18.55 -8.23 -31.09
N LEU A 253 19.02 -9.02 -30.13
CA LEU A 253 20.39 -8.91 -29.61
C LEU A 253 21.44 -9.22 -30.68
N GLU A 254 21.17 -10.18 -31.58
CA GLU A 254 22.05 -10.46 -32.71
C GLU A 254 22.15 -9.30 -33.73
N LYS A 255 21.13 -8.44 -33.80
CA LYS A 255 21.14 -7.23 -34.64
C LYS A 255 21.86 -6.04 -34.02
N ASN A 256 21.98 -5.99 -32.69
CA ASN A 256 22.52 -4.85 -31.94
C ASN A 256 23.89 -5.17 -31.28
N LYS A 257 24.74 -5.97 -31.95
CA LYS A 257 26.03 -6.44 -31.41
C LYS A 257 27.14 -5.37 -31.26
N GLU A 258 26.85 -4.10 -31.49
CA GLU A 258 27.75 -3.01 -31.09
C GLU A 258 27.16 -2.30 -29.88
N THR A 259 27.92 -2.38 -28.76
CA THR A 259 27.75 -1.60 -27.53
C THR A 259 26.78 -2.13 -26.47
N ILE A 260 27.11 -3.24 -25.81
CA ILE A 260 26.83 -3.40 -24.36
C ILE A 260 28.01 -4.11 -23.69
N SER A 261 28.90 -3.32 -23.10
CA SER A 261 29.69 -3.75 -21.95
C SER A 261 29.06 -3.12 -20.72
N THR A 262 28.47 -3.91 -19.83
CA THR A 262 28.48 -3.70 -18.37
C THR A 262 27.77 -4.87 -17.70
N GLN A 263 28.38 -5.31 -16.60
CA GLN A 263 27.96 -6.40 -15.74
C GLN A 263 26.57 -6.12 -15.17
N SER A 264 25.66 -7.09 -15.17
CA SER A 264 24.69 -7.23 -14.07
C SER A 264 24.80 -8.64 -13.51
N LYS A 265 25.18 -8.72 -12.24
CA LYS A 265 25.04 -9.92 -11.42
C LYS A 265 23.57 -10.02 -11.02
N ASN A 266 22.71 -10.48 -11.91
CA ASN A 266 21.33 -10.78 -11.54
C ASN A 266 21.29 -12.22 -11.00
N GLU A 267 21.76 -12.38 -9.76
CA GLU A 267 21.61 -13.63 -9.01
C GLU A 267 20.24 -13.61 -8.30
N GLY A 268 19.43 -14.65 -8.48
CA GLY A 268 18.18 -14.83 -7.76
C GLY A 268 18.39 -14.97 -6.24
N ILE A 269 17.36 -14.67 -5.46
CA ILE A 269 17.33 -14.68 -3.98
C ILE A 269 16.18 -15.53 -3.42
N GLU A 270 15.67 -16.51 -4.17
CA GLU A 270 14.51 -17.33 -3.75
C GLU A 270 14.70 -17.98 -2.38
N GLU A 271 15.87 -18.56 -2.13
CA GLU A 271 16.22 -19.21 -0.85
C GLU A 271 16.15 -18.23 0.34
N ILE A 272 16.50 -16.96 0.11
CA ILE A 272 16.41 -15.91 1.14
C ILE A 272 14.94 -15.60 1.44
N ILE A 273 14.11 -15.49 0.40
CA ILE A 273 12.67 -15.22 0.56
C ILE A 273 12.00 -16.38 1.31
N GLU A 274 12.35 -17.63 1.03
CA GLU A 274 11.84 -18.79 1.75
C GLU A 274 12.19 -18.77 3.25
N ILE A 275 13.42 -18.36 3.60
CA ILE A 275 13.84 -18.19 5.00
C ILE A 275 13.04 -17.10 5.72
N LEU A 276 12.69 -16.02 5.03
CA LEU A 276 11.98 -14.88 5.63
C LEU A 276 10.47 -15.12 5.77
N CYS A 277 9.91 -16.01 4.95
CA CYS A 277 8.49 -16.35 4.93
C CYS A 277 8.14 -17.61 5.75
N SER A 278 9.15 -18.33 6.25
CA SER A 278 9.00 -19.53 7.10
C SER A 278 8.84 -19.19 8.58
#